data_AF-A0A1B6I0D4-F1
#
_entry.id   AF-A0A1B6I0D4-F1
#
_cell.length_a   1.000
_cell.length_b   1.000
_cell.length_c   1.000
_cell.angle_alpha   90.00
_cell.angle_beta   90.00
_cell.angle_gamma   90.00
#
_symmetry.space_group_name_H-M   'P 1'
#
loop_
_entity.id
_entity.type
_entity.pdbx_description
1 polymer ?
#
loop_
_entity_poly.entity_id
_entity_poly.type
_entity_poly.pdbx_seq_one_letter_code
_entity_poly.pdbx_strand_id
1 'polypeptide(L)'
;MYKPDNIPKTVAWIKELKATQARDQCSLLGITPAGTLEGMRVQLRAYIKEKYKLGEIDSDENINESKLETTAASTDVTPTVTLQSEVQSNITYTPSQTIIDPNIQNLIVAMQKLTQTTVERTTEVVSSQIAELFSSHNRDSDATFPSVVREMIRALPMTSGSSLPDLVQFVIKATEIFNLNLVSDKLFITNTIPRTEGRLRGIWLNAITSNLSWLSLVETIRTSLL
;
A
#
# COMPACT_ATOMS: atom_id res chain seq x y z
N MET A 1 -9.45 23.87 -3.17
CA MET A 1 -10.35 23.99 -4.33
C MET A 1 -10.03 22.88 -5.30
N TYR A 2 -11.04 22.14 -5.76
CA TYR A 2 -10.84 20.94 -6.57
C TYR A 2 -10.82 21.29 -8.05
N LYS A 3 -9.85 20.74 -8.80
CA LYS A 3 -9.83 20.87 -10.26
C LYS A 3 -10.97 20.05 -10.88
N PRO A 4 -11.48 20.41 -12.07
CA PRO A 4 -12.58 19.70 -12.73
C PRO A 4 -12.33 18.20 -12.84
N ASP A 5 -11.09 17.78 -13.04
CA ASP A 5 -10.71 16.38 -13.29
C ASP A 5 -10.51 15.55 -12.02
N ASN A 6 -10.51 16.19 -10.85
CA ASN A 6 -10.22 15.53 -9.56
C ASN A 6 -11.20 15.98 -8.46
N ILE A 7 -12.50 15.93 -8.77
CA ILE A 7 -13.56 16.24 -7.82
C ILE A 7 -13.89 14.97 -7.03
N PRO A 8 -13.92 15.03 -5.69
CA PRO A 8 -14.38 13.89 -4.89
C PRO A 8 -15.82 13.52 -5.26
N LYS A 9 -16.09 12.21 -5.39
CA LYS A 9 -17.45 11.68 -5.64
C LYS A 9 -18.42 11.94 -4.48
N THR A 10 -17.90 12.28 -3.30
CA THR A 10 -18.69 12.53 -2.10
C THR A 10 -19.17 13.98 -2.06
N VAL A 11 -20.37 14.21 -1.52
CA VAL A 11 -20.93 15.57 -1.34
C VAL A 11 -20.56 16.20 0.02
N ALA A 12 -19.83 15.48 0.87
CA ALA A 12 -19.49 15.89 2.23
C ALA A 12 -18.65 17.19 2.25
N TRP A 13 -17.66 17.30 1.37
CA TRP A 13 -16.78 18.47 1.29
C TRP A 13 -17.53 19.76 0.91
N ILE A 14 -18.69 19.66 0.25
CA ILE A 14 -19.52 20.81 -0.12
C ILE A 14 -20.11 21.48 1.14
N LYS A 15 -20.42 20.69 2.18
CA LYS A 15 -20.98 21.21 3.45
C LYS A 15 -19.96 22.08 4.22
N GLU A 16 -18.67 21.87 3.99
CA GLU A 16 -17.58 22.57 4.67
C GLU A 16 -17.11 23.84 3.92
N LEU A 17 -17.61 24.07 2.71
CA LEU A 17 -17.22 25.25 1.92
C LEU A 17 -17.76 26.56 2.51
N LYS A 18 -16.89 27.58 2.57
CA LYS A 18 -17.28 28.98 2.84
C LYS A 18 -17.81 29.65 1.56
N ALA A 19 -18.54 30.76 1.70
CA ALA A 19 -19.20 31.45 0.58
C ALA A 19 -18.26 31.85 -0.57
N THR A 20 -17.06 32.33 -0.26
CA THR A 20 -16.03 32.68 -1.26
C THR A 20 -15.53 31.43 -1.98
N GLN A 21 -15.20 30.38 -1.24
CA GLN A 21 -14.72 29.11 -1.79
C GLN A 21 -15.76 28.41 -2.66
N ALA A 22 -17.05 28.46 -2.27
CA ALA A 22 -18.14 27.90 -3.06
C ALA A 22 -18.31 28.65 -4.39
N ARG A 23 -18.23 29.99 -4.37
CA ARG A 23 -18.31 30.83 -5.57
C ARG A 23 -17.16 30.56 -6.55
N ASP A 24 -15.95 30.52 -6.02
CA ASP A 24 -14.76 30.28 -6.84
C ASP A 24 -14.80 28.86 -7.40
N GLN A 25 -15.35 27.89 -6.65
CA GLN A 25 -15.50 26.50 -7.08
C GLN A 25 -16.58 26.34 -8.16
N CYS A 26 -17.71 27.05 -8.04
CA CYS A 26 -18.71 27.10 -9.11
C CYS A 26 -18.09 27.68 -10.40
N SER A 27 -17.35 28.78 -10.28
CA SER A 27 -16.70 29.44 -11.41
C SER A 27 -15.67 28.52 -12.10
N LEU A 28 -14.89 27.79 -11.31
CA LEU A 28 -13.90 26.84 -11.81
C LEU A 28 -14.53 25.64 -12.56
N LEU A 29 -15.76 25.29 -12.20
CA LEU A 29 -16.51 24.17 -12.80
C LEU A 29 -17.43 24.62 -13.94
N GLY A 30 -17.42 25.91 -14.31
CA GLY A 30 -18.30 26.47 -15.34
C GLY A 30 -19.77 26.56 -14.92
N ILE A 31 -20.05 26.54 -13.62
CA ILE A 31 -21.40 26.64 -13.04
C ILE A 31 -21.66 28.10 -12.68
N THR A 32 -22.79 28.66 -13.13
CA THR A 32 -23.18 30.03 -12.77
C THR A 32 -23.43 30.15 -11.27
N PRO A 33 -22.60 30.89 -10.50
CA PRO A 33 -22.71 30.93 -9.05
C PRO A 33 -24.01 31.59 -8.61
N ALA A 34 -24.81 30.87 -7.82
CA ALA A 34 -26.00 31.44 -7.19
C ALA A 34 -25.63 32.57 -6.20
N GLY A 35 -26.56 33.50 -5.97
CA GLY A 35 -26.36 34.63 -5.05
C GLY A 35 -26.17 34.24 -3.58
N THR A 36 -26.59 33.04 -3.18
CA THR A 36 -26.53 32.55 -1.80
C THR A 36 -25.61 31.32 -1.66
N LEU A 37 -24.99 31.16 -0.48
CA LEU A 37 -24.10 30.02 -0.19
C LEU A 37 -24.81 28.68 -0.38
N GLU A 38 -26.04 28.55 0.12
CA GLU A 38 -26.79 27.31 -0.01
C GLU A 38 -27.18 27.03 -1.47
N GLY A 39 -27.51 28.07 -2.25
CA GLY A 39 -27.73 27.93 -3.69
C GLY A 39 -26.49 27.40 -4.43
N MET A 40 -25.30 27.89 -4.10
CA MET A 40 -24.04 27.40 -4.68
C MET A 40 -23.77 25.95 -4.28
N ARG A 41 -24.07 25.55 -3.04
CA ARG A 41 -23.92 24.16 -2.58
C ARG A 41 -24.88 23.21 -3.29
N VAL A 42 -26.13 23.62 -3.50
CA VAL A 42 -27.13 22.84 -4.25
C VAL A 42 -26.66 22.60 -5.69
N GLN A 43 -26.17 23.65 -6.38
CA GLN A 43 -25.65 23.52 -7.74
C GLN A 43 -24.42 22.61 -7.81
N LEU A 44 -23.49 22.71 -6.84
CA LEU A 44 -22.32 21.81 -6.78
C LEU A 44 -22.72 20.35 -6.53
N ARG A 45 -23.71 20.09 -5.68
CA ARG A 45 -24.25 18.73 -5.45
C ARG A 45 -24.89 18.18 -6.72
N ALA A 46 -25.69 18.98 -7.41
CA ALA A 46 -26.32 18.59 -8.68
C ALA A 46 -25.26 18.26 -9.75
N TYR A 47 -24.22 19.08 -9.87
CA TYR A 47 -23.12 18.84 -10.80
C TYR A 47 -22.36 17.53 -10.52
N ILE A 48 -22.07 17.22 -9.26
CA ILE A 48 -21.43 15.94 -8.88
C ILE A 48 -22.38 14.76 -9.16
N LYS A 49 -23.67 14.89 -8.85
CA LYS A 49 -24.68 13.87 -9.14
C LYS A 49 -24.73 13.55 -10.64
N GLU A 50 -24.78 14.59 -11.48
CA GLU A 50 -24.81 14.46 -12.94
C GLU A 50 -23.51 13.86 -13.50
N LYS A 51 -22.35 14.38 -13.07
CA LYS A 51 -21.03 13.94 -13.55
C LYS A 51 -20.73 12.47 -13.26
N TYR A 52 -21.21 11.96 -12.12
CA TYR A 52 -20.96 10.59 -11.70
C TYR A 52 -22.17 9.66 -11.85
N LYS A 53 -23.28 10.14 -12.45
CA LYS A 53 -24.56 9.41 -12.55
C LYS A 53 -24.99 8.79 -11.22
N LEU A 54 -24.75 9.49 -10.12
CA LEU A 54 -25.18 9.04 -8.79
C LEU A 54 -26.69 9.25 -8.73
N GLY A 55 -27.44 8.13 -8.69
CA GLY A 55 -28.88 8.15 -8.44
C GLY A 55 -29.21 8.91 -7.16
N GLU A 56 -30.44 9.43 -7.07
CA GLU A 56 -30.90 10.27 -5.95
C GLU A 56 -30.63 9.63 -4.59
N ILE A 57 -29.54 10.05 -3.97
CA ILE A 57 -29.41 9.97 -2.52
C ILE A 57 -30.02 11.28 -2.02
N ASP A 58 -31.30 11.17 -1.68
CA ASP A 58 -31.97 12.15 -0.83
C ASP A 58 -31.33 12.13 0.55
N SER A 59 -31.35 13.30 1.17
CA SER A 59 -30.76 13.51 2.48
C SER A 59 -31.75 13.09 3.57
N ASP A 60 -31.17 12.62 4.68
CA ASP A 60 -31.74 12.61 6.04
C ASP A 60 -32.35 11.29 6.57
N GLU A 61 -31.66 10.81 7.63
CA GLU A 61 -32.13 10.10 8.82
C GLU A 61 -32.98 8.81 8.76
N ASN A 62 -32.61 7.91 9.68
CA ASN A 62 -33.40 6.91 10.42
C ASN A 62 -33.34 5.41 10.01
N ILE A 63 -32.54 4.67 10.80
CA ILE A 63 -32.91 3.50 11.63
C ILE A 63 -34.12 2.67 11.12
N ASN A 64 -33.91 1.43 10.64
CA ASN A 64 -34.08 0.18 11.41
C ASN A 64 -34.00 -1.07 10.51
N GLU A 65 -33.74 -2.20 11.17
CA GLU A 65 -33.71 -3.58 10.69
C GLU A 65 -34.91 -4.02 9.82
N SER A 66 -34.62 -4.88 8.83
CA SER A 66 -35.39 -6.08 8.37
C SER A 66 -34.90 -6.43 6.96
N LYS A 67 -34.22 -7.55 6.71
CA LYS A 67 -34.67 -8.95 6.66
C LYS A 67 -35.76 -9.22 5.62
N LEU A 68 -35.34 -10.04 4.62
CA LEU A 68 -36.14 -10.82 3.64
C LEU A 68 -36.86 -9.98 2.57
N GLU A 69 -36.98 -10.36 1.31
CA GLU A 69 -36.70 -11.58 0.54
C GLU A 69 -36.90 -11.20 -0.95
N THR A 70 -36.66 -12.13 -1.88
CA THR A 70 -37.25 -12.24 -3.25
C THR A 70 -36.20 -12.53 -4.35
N THR A 71 -36.00 -13.84 -4.54
CA THR A 71 -35.95 -14.63 -5.81
C THR A 71 -35.03 -14.26 -6.99
N ALA A 72 -34.23 -15.23 -7.44
CA ALA A 72 -34.49 -16.09 -8.62
C ALA A 72 -33.21 -16.45 -9.41
N ALA A 73 -33.22 -17.67 -9.96
CA ALA A 73 -32.41 -18.21 -11.08
C ALA A 73 -30.89 -18.38 -10.84
N SER A 74 -30.36 -19.61 -10.71
CA SER A 74 -30.17 -20.65 -11.75
C SER A 74 -29.27 -20.20 -12.91
N THR A 75 -27.99 -20.61 -12.81
CA THR A 75 -27.01 -21.07 -13.85
C THR A 75 -25.62 -20.72 -13.31
N ASP A 76 -24.89 -21.66 -12.74
CA ASP A 76 -24.01 -22.64 -13.40
C ASP A 76 -22.69 -22.01 -13.92
N VAL A 77 -21.61 -22.76 -13.68
CA VAL A 77 -20.22 -22.60 -14.17
C VAL A 77 -19.27 -21.60 -13.47
N THR A 78 -18.59 -22.09 -12.42
CA THR A 78 -17.22 -21.69 -12.03
C THR A 78 -16.19 -22.60 -12.71
N PRO A 79 -15.11 -22.07 -13.33
CA PRO A 79 -13.90 -22.85 -13.57
C PRO A 79 -12.90 -22.65 -12.43
N THR A 80 -12.79 -23.67 -11.58
CA THR A 80 -11.65 -23.88 -10.68
C THR A 80 -10.52 -24.52 -11.49
N VAL A 81 -9.42 -23.80 -11.67
CA VAL A 81 -8.17 -24.37 -12.21
C VAL A 81 -7.45 -25.07 -11.07
N THR A 82 -7.66 -26.38 -10.95
CA THR A 82 -6.85 -27.26 -10.10
C THR A 82 -5.71 -27.81 -10.96
N LEU A 83 -4.48 -27.39 -10.64
CA LEU A 83 -3.26 -27.96 -11.22
C LEU A 83 -3.14 -29.43 -10.78
N GLN A 84 -3.17 -30.33 -11.77
CA GLN A 84 -2.89 -31.76 -11.58
C GLN A 84 -1.41 -31.95 -11.23
N SER A 85 -1.17 -32.60 -10.08
CA SER A 85 0.11 -33.16 -9.71
C SER A 85 0.26 -34.52 -10.40
N GLU A 86 1.02 -34.60 -11.49
CA GLU A 86 1.38 -35.86 -12.13
C GLU A 86 2.59 -36.51 -11.44
N VAL A 87 2.29 -37.64 -10.78
CA VAL A 87 3.00 -38.92 -10.77
C VAL A 87 4.55 -38.88 -10.74
N GLN A 88 5.08 -39.08 -9.53
CA GLN A 88 6.42 -39.61 -9.26
C GLN A 88 6.68 -40.90 -10.03
N SER A 89 7.62 -40.87 -10.98
CA SER A 89 8.25 -42.07 -11.53
C SER A 89 9.41 -42.48 -10.61
N ASN A 90 9.18 -43.53 -9.81
CA ASN A 90 10.25 -44.26 -9.11
C ASN A 90 11.11 -44.99 -10.15
N ILE A 91 12.27 -44.42 -10.47
CA ILE A 91 13.32 -45.14 -11.20
C ILE A 91 14.19 -45.85 -10.16
N THR A 92 13.98 -47.15 -9.99
CA THR A 92 14.89 -48.02 -9.24
C THR A 92 16.18 -48.16 -10.02
N TYR A 93 17.25 -47.46 -9.60
CA TYR A 93 18.60 -47.66 -10.11
C TYR A 93 19.22 -48.90 -9.47
N THR A 94 19.42 -49.95 -10.26
CA THR A 94 20.36 -51.01 -9.95
C THR A 94 21.78 -50.51 -10.25
N PRO A 95 22.74 -50.56 -9.29
CA PRO A 95 24.10 -50.13 -9.56
C PRO A 95 24.79 -51.18 -10.43
N SER A 96 24.92 -50.91 -11.74
CA SER A 96 25.91 -51.57 -12.57
C SER A 96 27.30 -51.15 -12.07
N GLN A 97 28.06 -52.07 -11.52
CA GLN A 97 29.47 -51.83 -11.16
C GLN A 97 30.29 -51.73 -12.45
N THR A 98 30.29 -50.56 -13.07
CA THR A 98 31.34 -50.17 -14.00
C THR A 98 32.63 -50.01 -13.19
N ILE A 99 33.62 -50.85 -13.46
CA ILE A 99 34.98 -50.67 -12.98
C ILE A 99 35.51 -49.41 -13.68
N ILE A 100 35.31 -48.26 -13.04
CA ILE A 100 35.81 -46.98 -13.52
C ILE A 100 37.29 -46.95 -13.11
N ASP A 101 38.17 -46.78 -14.09
CA ASP A 101 39.61 -46.63 -13.89
C ASP A 101 39.87 -45.62 -12.75
N PRO A 102 40.71 -45.96 -11.75
CA PRO A 102 40.99 -45.09 -10.61
C PRO A 102 41.48 -43.68 -11.02
N ASN A 103 42.11 -43.53 -12.19
CA ASN A 103 42.49 -42.22 -12.72
C ASN A 103 41.28 -41.39 -13.17
N ILE A 104 40.26 -42.03 -13.75
CA ILE A 104 39.02 -41.37 -14.15
C ILE A 104 38.25 -40.92 -12.90
N GLN A 105 38.24 -41.72 -11.83
CA GLN A 105 37.60 -41.29 -10.59
C GLN A 105 38.32 -40.14 -9.90
N ASN A 106 39.65 -40.17 -9.86
CA ASN A 106 40.42 -39.05 -9.32
C ASN A 106 40.18 -37.76 -10.12
N LEU A 107 40.02 -37.85 -11.44
CA LEU A 107 39.67 -36.71 -12.28
C LEU A 107 38.27 -36.17 -12.00
N ILE A 108 37.26 -37.05 -11.87
CA ILE A 108 35.88 -36.66 -11.55
C ILE A 108 35.84 -35.93 -10.20
N VAL A 109 36.51 -36.47 -9.17
CA VAL A 109 36.60 -35.85 -7.84
C VAL A 109 37.31 -34.50 -7.91
N ALA A 110 38.40 -34.39 -8.67
CA ALA A 110 39.12 -33.12 -8.85
C ALA A 110 38.26 -32.07 -9.57
N MET A 111 37.52 -32.44 -10.60
CA MET A 111 36.61 -31.54 -11.31
C MET A 111 35.44 -31.10 -10.44
N GLN A 112 34.87 -32.00 -9.64
CA GLN A 112 33.82 -31.65 -8.67
C GLN A 112 34.34 -30.66 -7.63
N LYS A 113 35.54 -30.91 -7.08
CA LYS A 113 36.18 -30.01 -6.11
C LYS A 113 36.48 -28.63 -6.70
N LEU A 114 36.98 -28.57 -7.93
CA LEU A 114 37.20 -27.30 -8.63
C LEU A 114 35.89 -26.55 -8.85
N THR A 115 34.83 -27.26 -9.26
CA THR A 115 33.51 -26.66 -9.49
C THR A 115 32.94 -26.10 -8.19
N GLN A 116 33.00 -26.88 -7.10
CA GLN A 116 32.56 -26.44 -5.78
C GLN A 116 33.35 -25.20 -5.32
N THR A 117 34.68 -25.23 -5.42
CA THR A 117 35.54 -24.10 -5.03
C THR A 117 35.22 -22.85 -5.86
N THR A 118 34.92 -23.02 -7.15
CA THR A 118 34.57 -21.92 -8.05
C THR A 118 33.20 -21.33 -7.69
N VAL A 119 32.22 -22.18 -7.36
CA VAL A 119 30.90 -21.73 -6.89
C VAL A 119 31.04 -21.00 -5.55
N GLU A 120 31.75 -21.56 -4.57
CA GLU A 120 31.99 -20.93 -3.27
C GLU A 120 32.63 -19.55 -3.42
N ARG A 121 33.69 -19.44 -4.23
CA ARG A 121 34.34 -18.15 -4.51
C ARG A 121 33.42 -17.16 -5.22
N THR A 122 32.60 -17.64 -6.15
CA THR A 122 31.61 -16.78 -6.83
C THR A 122 30.54 -16.31 -5.85
N THR A 123 30.08 -17.18 -4.95
CA THR A 123 29.11 -16.80 -3.91
C THR A 123 29.69 -15.82 -2.91
N GLU A 124 30.97 -15.93 -2.54
CA GLU A 124 31.67 -14.97 -1.69
C GLU A 124 31.81 -13.61 -2.39
N VAL A 125 32.25 -13.59 -3.65
CA VAL A 125 32.38 -12.34 -4.44
C VAL A 125 31.02 -11.68 -4.64
N VAL A 126 29.99 -12.43 -4.98
CA VAL A 126 28.62 -11.91 -5.14
C VAL A 126 28.07 -11.43 -3.80
N SER A 127 28.28 -12.17 -2.70
CA SER A 127 27.85 -11.75 -1.37
C SER A 127 28.58 -10.50 -0.90
N SER A 128 29.87 -10.37 -1.21
CA SER A 128 30.67 -9.18 -0.92
C SER A 128 30.22 -7.99 -1.77
N GLN A 129 29.95 -8.19 -3.06
CA GLN A 129 29.42 -7.13 -3.94
C GLN A 129 28.02 -6.70 -3.51
N ILE A 130 27.16 -7.63 -3.10
CA ILE A 130 25.84 -7.33 -2.54
C ILE A 130 26.00 -6.55 -1.22
N ALA A 131 26.90 -6.99 -0.33
CA ALA A 131 27.19 -6.29 0.91
C ALA A 131 27.76 -4.89 0.66
N GLU A 132 28.63 -4.71 -0.32
CA GLU A 132 29.15 -3.40 -0.75
C GLU A 132 28.07 -2.53 -1.40
N LEU A 133 27.19 -3.09 -2.22
CA LEU A 133 26.04 -2.37 -2.77
C LEU A 133 25.12 -1.89 -1.65
N PHE A 134 24.82 -2.71 -0.65
CA PHE A 134 23.99 -2.30 0.48
C PHE A 134 24.70 -1.41 1.50
N SER A 135 26.04 -1.48 1.60
CA SER A 135 26.83 -0.63 2.50
C SER A 135 27.12 0.75 1.91
N SER A 136 27.32 0.84 0.58
CA SER A 136 27.54 2.10 -0.13
C SER A 136 26.23 2.88 -0.35
N HIS A 137 25.10 2.19 -0.54
CA HIS A 137 23.81 2.86 -0.74
C HIS A 137 23.20 3.48 0.54
N ASN A 138 23.83 3.29 1.70
CA ASN A 138 23.30 3.69 3.01
C ASN A 138 24.11 4.77 3.74
N ARG A 139 25.23 5.26 3.20
CA ARG A 139 26.02 6.32 3.86
C ARG A 139 25.87 7.70 3.25
N ASP A 140 25.50 7.81 1.97
CA ASP A 140 25.42 9.10 1.26
C ASP A 140 24.01 9.49 0.78
N SER A 141 22.96 8.73 1.12
CA SER A 141 21.56 9.03 0.72
C SER A 141 20.79 9.96 1.67
N ASP A 142 21.43 10.42 2.75
CA ASP A 142 20.76 11.21 3.80
C ASP A 142 20.68 12.72 3.53
N ALA A 143 21.04 13.18 2.33
CA ALA A 143 20.85 14.58 1.92
C ALA A 143 19.38 14.92 1.57
N THR A 144 18.50 13.91 1.46
CA THR A 144 17.12 14.10 0.96
C THR A 144 16.06 14.07 2.06
N PHE A 145 16.38 13.59 3.27
CA PHE A 145 15.45 13.53 4.39
C PHE A 145 15.86 14.54 5.48
N PRO A 146 15.07 15.59 5.75
CA PRO A 146 15.42 16.59 6.74
C PRO A 146 15.68 15.96 8.12
N SER A 147 16.83 16.25 8.72
CA SER A 147 17.22 15.75 10.05
C SER A 147 16.19 16.08 11.14
N VAL A 148 15.53 17.23 11.01
CA VAL A 148 14.42 17.65 11.88
C VAL A 148 13.25 16.65 11.81
N VAL A 149 12.82 16.25 10.60
CA VAL A 149 11.72 15.29 10.41
C VAL A 149 12.10 13.93 10.97
N ARG A 150 13.37 13.51 10.80
CA ARG A 150 13.88 12.27 11.37
C ARG A 150 13.79 12.25 12.89
N GLU A 151 14.17 13.34 13.54
CA GLU A 151 14.10 13.44 14.99
C GLU A 151 12.64 13.47 15.48
N MET A 152 11.76 14.18 14.75
CA MET A 152 10.32 14.18 15.05
C MET A 152 9.69 12.79 14.91
N ILE A 153 10.05 12.03 13.87
CA ILE A 153 9.59 10.64 13.68
C ILE A 153 10.12 9.74 14.80
N ARG A 154 11.36 9.93 15.23
CA ARG A 154 11.95 9.18 16.36
C ARG A 154 11.18 9.44 17.67
N ALA A 155 10.61 10.63 17.82
CA ALA A 155 9.79 11.01 18.98
C ALA A 155 8.35 10.44 18.96
N LEU A 156 7.88 9.89 17.84
CA LEU A 156 6.55 9.25 17.78
C LEU A 156 6.50 8.03 18.69
N PRO A 157 5.41 7.73 19.41
CA PRO A 157 5.30 6.50 20.18
C PRO A 157 5.38 5.27 19.27
N MET A 158 5.93 4.17 19.76
CA MET A 158 5.91 2.90 19.04
C MET A 158 4.53 2.27 19.22
N THR A 159 3.93 1.77 18.15
CA THR A 159 2.58 1.17 18.22
C THR A 159 2.43 -0.04 17.32
N SER A 160 1.76 -1.06 17.85
CA SER A 160 1.37 -2.27 17.11
C SER A 160 -0.07 -2.21 16.57
N GLY A 161 -0.82 -1.15 16.94
CA GLY A 161 -2.24 -1.02 16.64
C GLY A 161 -3.17 -1.87 17.52
N SER A 162 -2.68 -2.46 18.63
CA SER A 162 -3.50 -3.26 19.55
C SER A 162 -4.34 -2.42 20.52
N SER A 163 -3.82 -1.26 20.92
CA SER A 163 -4.45 -0.32 21.83
C SER A 163 -4.97 0.87 21.02
N LEU A 164 -6.29 1.06 21.04
CA LEU A 164 -6.95 2.14 20.32
C LEU A 164 -6.42 3.54 20.72
N PRO A 165 -6.30 3.88 22.01
CA PRO A 165 -5.75 5.18 22.42
C PRO A 165 -4.33 5.43 21.89
N ASP A 166 -3.47 4.42 21.93
CA ASP A 166 -2.07 4.55 21.48
C ASP A 166 -1.98 4.68 19.96
N LEU A 167 -2.83 3.95 19.23
CA LEU A 167 -2.94 4.07 17.77
C LEU A 167 -3.44 5.46 17.36
N VAL A 168 -4.47 5.98 18.02
CA VAL A 168 -5.00 7.32 17.74
C VAL A 168 -3.95 8.39 18.05
N GLN A 169 -3.28 8.31 19.20
CA GLN A 169 -2.23 9.26 19.56
C GLN A 169 -1.06 9.23 18.57
N PHE A 170 -0.67 8.03 18.12
CA PHE A 170 0.34 7.87 17.07
C PHE A 170 -0.08 8.53 15.76
N VAL A 171 -1.29 8.24 15.27
CA VAL A 171 -1.79 8.78 13.98
C VAL A 171 -1.92 10.31 14.04
N ILE A 172 -2.37 10.87 15.17
CA ILE A 172 -2.44 12.33 15.37
C ILE A 172 -1.05 12.95 15.25
N LYS A 173 -0.08 12.48 16.05
CA LYS A 173 1.28 13.03 16.03
C LYS A 173 1.97 12.83 14.67
N ALA A 174 1.76 11.68 14.04
CA ALA A 174 2.30 11.41 12.70
C ALA A 174 1.68 12.36 11.66
N THR A 175 0.38 12.64 11.76
CA THR A 175 -0.31 13.59 10.87
C THR A 175 0.18 15.02 11.09
N GLU A 176 0.45 15.43 12.34
CA GLU A 176 1.05 16.73 12.63
C GLU A 176 2.42 16.90 11.95
N ILE A 177 3.29 15.88 12.03
CA ILE A 177 4.60 15.90 11.36
C ILE A 177 4.43 15.92 9.84
N PHE A 178 3.50 15.12 9.30
CA PHE A 178 3.22 15.09 7.86
C PHE A 178 2.72 16.45 7.34
N ASN A 179 1.85 17.13 8.10
CA ASN A 179 1.29 18.44 7.73
C ASN A 179 2.34 19.56 7.62
N LEU A 180 3.55 19.35 8.16
CA LEU A 180 4.66 20.28 7.93
C LEU A 180 5.13 20.28 6.47
N ASN A 181 4.70 19.29 5.67
CA ASN A 181 4.94 19.18 4.22
C ASN A 181 6.43 19.27 3.85
N LEU A 182 7.29 18.75 4.73
CA LEU A 182 8.75 18.79 4.58
C LEU A 182 9.28 17.65 3.71
N VAL A 183 8.47 16.61 3.49
CA VAL A 183 8.83 15.37 2.79
C VAL A 183 7.64 14.84 2.00
N SER A 184 7.89 14.09 0.94
CA SER A 184 6.83 13.43 0.16
C SER A 184 6.18 12.28 0.94
N ASP A 185 4.92 11.95 0.62
CA ASP A 185 4.16 10.85 1.21
C ASP A 185 4.96 9.56 1.28
N LYS A 186 5.55 9.15 0.14
CA LYS A 186 6.33 7.93 0.06
C LYS A 186 7.52 7.94 1.02
N LEU A 187 8.23 9.06 1.10
CA LEU A 187 9.41 9.19 1.94
C LEU A 187 9.03 9.22 3.42
N PHE A 188 7.94 9.92 3.76
CA PHE A 188 7.39 9.96 5.10
C PHE A 188 6.92 8.57 5.59
N ILE A 189 6.10 7.88 4.79
CA ILE A 189 5.57 6.56 5.13
C ILE A 189 6.72 5.56 5.29
N THR A 190 7.74 5.63 4.44
CA THR A 190 8.91 4.74 4.53
C THR A 190 9.72 4.98 5.81
N ASN A 191 9.92 6.24 6.18
CA ASN A 191 10.69 6.60 7.38
C ASN A 191 9.92 6.37 8.69
N THR A 192 8.59 6.27 8.64
CA THR A 192 7.75 6.00 9.83
C THR A 192 7.57 4.51 10.14
N ILE A 193 7.90 3.59 9.21
CA ILE A 193 7.83 2.12 9.43
C ILE A 193 8.47 1.68 10.76
N PRO A 194 9.66 2.16 11.17
CA PRO A 194 10.32 1.68 12.39
C PRO A 194 9.54 1.97 13.68
N ARG A 195 8.51 2.84 13.62
CA ARG A 195 7.62 3.14 14.75
C ARG A 195 6.36 2.27 14.76
N THR A 196 6.21 1.38 13.79
CA THR A 196 5.05 0.49 13.64
C THR A 196 5.44 -0.97 13.85
N GLU A 197 4.57 -1.73 14.51
CA GLU A 197 4.79 -3.14 14.82
C GLU A 197 3.59 -4.02 14.43
N GLY A 198 3.80 -5.33 14.41
CA GLY A 198 2.73 -6.32 14.24
C GLY A 198 1.86 -6.11 12.99
N ARG A 199 0.54 -6.16 13.19
CA ARG A 199 -0.46 -6.00 12.12
C ARG A 199 -0.39 -4.62 11.46
N LEU A 200 -0.12 -3.57 12.24
CA LEU A 200 0.03 -2.20 11.74
C LEU A 200 1.20 -2.09 10.77
N ARG A 201 2.33 -2.72 11.09
CA ARG A 201 3.50 -2.74 10.20
C ARG A 201 3.18 -3.40 8.85
N GLY A 202 2.35 -4.45 8.85
CA GLY A 202 1.89 -5.08 7.62
C GLY A 202 1.07 -4.13 6.73
N ILE A 203 0.19 -3.33 7.34
CA ILE A 203 -0.58 -2.29 6.63
C ILE A 203 0.35 -1.21 6.06
N TRP A 204 1.36 -0.78 6.85
CA TRP A 204 2.38 0.18 6.39
C TRP A 204 3.18 -0.32 5.19
N LEU A 205 3.64 -1.58 5.24
CA LEU A 205 4.39 -2.17 4.14
C LEU A 205 3.53 -2.28 2.88
N ASN A 206 2.26 -2.67 3.01
CA ASN A 206 1.34 -2.71 1.88
C ASN A 206 1.09 -1.32 1.27
N ALA A 207 1.06 -0.29 2.11
CA ALA A 207 0.91 1.09 1.64
C ALA A 207 2.13 1.56 0.83
N ILE A 208 3.34 1.11 1.20
CA ILE A 208 4.56 1.43 0.45
C ILE A 208 4.59 0.70 -0.88
N THR A 209 4.24 -0.60 -0.91
CA THR A 209 4.19 -1.38 -2.15
C THR A 209 3.12 -0.87 -3.10
N SER A 210 1.97 -0.44 -2.56
CA SER A 210 0.86 0.12 -3.34
C SER A 210 1.01 1.62 -3.62
N ASN A 211 2.10 2.25 -3.17
CA ASN A 211 2.39 3.67 -3.31
C ASN A 211 1.21 4.56 -2.88
N LEU A 212 0.59 4.23 -1.74
CA LEU A 212 -0.54 4.97 -1.19
C LEU A 212 -0.12 6.35 -0.69
N SER A 213 -1.03 7.32 -0.81
CA SER A 213 -0.90 8.61 -0.13
C SER A 213 -1.04 8.44 1.39
N TRP A 214 -0.53 9.38 2.17
CA TRP A 214 -0.69 9.40 3.63
C TRP A 214 -2.17 9.33 4.02
N LEU A 215 -3.03 10.10 3.34
CA LEU A 215 -4.47 10.12 3.60
C LEU A 215 -5.12 8.76 3.34
N SER A 216 -4.74 8.09 2.25
CA SER A 216 -5.24 6.75 1.92
C SER A 216 -4.79 5.70 2.94
N LEU A 217 -3.57 5.83 3.47
CA LEU A 217 -3.07 4.96 4.53
C LEU A 217 -3.86 5.17 5.83
N VAL A 218 -4.13 6.41 6.23
CA VAL A 218 -4.94 6.72 7.42
C VAL A 218 -6.36 6.14 7.29
N GLU A 219 -6.97 6.25 6.12
CA GLU A 219 -8.29 5.65 5.87
C GLU A 219 -8.24 4.11 5.90
N THR A 220 -7.16 3.52 5.41
CA THR A 220 -6.94 2.06 5.50
C THR A 220 -6.81 1.61 6.95
N ILE A 221 -6.11 2.36 7.79
CA ILE A 221 -6.00 2.08 9.24
C ILE A 221 -7.40 2.17 9.88
N ARG A 222 -8.15 3.22 9.56
CA ARG A 222 -9.52 3.40 10.06
C ARG A 222 -10.45 2.26 9.67
N THR A 223 -10.32 1.71 8.47
CA THR A 223 -11.21 0.63 8.01
C THR A 223 -10.77 -0.77 8.43
N SER A 224 -9.48 -0.95 8.74
CA SER A 224 -8.91 -2.27 9.06
C SER A 224 -8.65 -2.52 10.54
N LEU A 225 -8.53 -1.47 11.35
CA LEU A 225 -8.17 -1.51 12.77
C LEU A 225 -9.11 -0.73 13.70
N LEU A 226 -9.97 0.15 13.17
CA LEU A 226 -11.04 0.84 13.91
C LEU A 226 -12.40 0.28 13.50
#